data_AF-A0A8H4NV76-F1
#
_entry.id   AF-A0A8H4NV76-F1
#
_cell.length_a   1.000
_cell.length_b   1.000
_cell.length_c   1.000
_cell.angle_alpha   90.00
_cell.angle_beta   90.00
_cell.angle_gamma   90.00
#
_symmetry.space_group_name_H-M   'P 1'
#
loop_
_entity.id
_entity.type
_entity.pdbx_description
1 polymer ?
#
loop_
_entity_poly.entity_id
_entity_poly.type
_entity_poly.pdbx_seq_one_letter_code
_entity_poly.pdbx_strand_id
1 'polypeptide(L)'
;MSLPLSMEPEAQSRWHKSIYQRAPNNLYKLRVLDNDTPVQAATPFLQKSYRYNLAMQFSTFNLFVLTLAGAISSADALGINCRGSAKCSGLWGPGDVARSLTNAINNIDENRWYYNGEHIACVGNQAGNGGGYCAFLQNTGGAPGRNIKGLAHFIPEHGCKMCGSVPYFYPSDNNVANGQLTYNYVDNPCNVAGTKLC
;
A
#
# COMPACT_ATOMS: atom_id res chain seq x y z
N MET A 1 -8.79 -62.18 -1.69
CA MET A 1 -10.09 -61.72 -1.16
C MET A 1 -9.82 -60.55 -0.22
N SER A 2 -10.39 -59.36 -0.26
CA SER A 2 -11.25 -58.61 -1.17
C SER A 2 -11.25 -57.18 -0.56
N LEU A 3 -10.97 -56.14 -1.34
CA LEU A 3 -11.53 -54.78 -1.11
C LEU A 3 -12.95 -54.76 -1.74
N PRO A 4 -13.81 -53.71 -1.63
CA PRO A 4 -13.71 -52.40 -0.94
C PRO A 4 -15.02 -51.99 -0.20
N LEU A 5 -15.07 -50.76 0.36
CA LEU A 5 -16.23 -49.83 0.41
C LEU A 5 -15.72 -48.53 1.08
N SER A 6 -15.28 -47.52 0.32
CA SER A 6 -16.09 -46.40 -0.21
C SER A 6 -16.95 -45.72 0.87
N MET A 7 -16.47 -44.58 1.37
CA MET A 7 -17.29 -43.60 2.10
C MET A 7 -17.76 -42.51 1.12
N GLU A 8 -19.03 -42.19 1.26
CA GLU A 8 -19.89 -41.43 0.34
C GLU A 8 -19.75 -39.89 0.51
N PRO A 9 -20.01 -39.06 -0.53
CA PRO A 9 -19.70 -37.62 -0.54
C PRO A 9 -20.73 -36.68 0.11
N GLU A 10 -21.73 -37.16 0.86
CA GLU A 10 -22.91 -36.35 1.21
C GLU A 10 -22.79 -35.40 2.42
N ALA A 11 -21.62 -35.29 3.07
CA ALA A 11 -21.46 -34.43 4.24
C ALA A 11 -21.12 -32.95 3.94
N GLN A 12 -20.71 -32.61 2.71
CA GLN A 12 -20.28 -31.23 2.37
C GLN A 12 -21.41 -30.32 1.85
N SER A 13 -22.57 -30.87 1.44
CA SER A 13 -23.66 -30.08 0.85
C SER A 13 -24.60 -29.44 1.89
N ARG A 14 -24.54 -29.86 3.16
CA ARG A 14 -25.47 -29.42 4.21
C ARG A 14 -25.06 -28.12 4.93
N TRP A 15 -23.80 -27.68 4.82
CA TRP A 15 -23.34 -26.41 5.38
C TRP A 15 -23.55 -25.20 4.47
N HIS A 16 -23.85 -25.40 3.18
CA HIS A 16 -24.02 -24.32 2.21
C HIS A 16 -25.44 -23.73 2.13
N LYS A 17 -26.44 -24.33 2.80
CA LYS A 17 -27.84 -23.88 2.69
C LYS A 17 -28.36 -23.02 3.86
N SER A 18 -27.54 -22.71 4.87
CA SER A 18 -28.01 -22.00 6.08
C SER A 18 -27.74 -20.49 6.12
N ILE A 19 -27.12 -19.87 5.10
CA ILE A 19 -26.77 -18.42 5.16
C ILE A 19 -27.54 -17.57 4.13
N TYR A 20 -28.33 -18.16 3.25
CA TYR A 20 -29.14 -17.41 2.27
C TYR A 20 -30.60 -17.31 2.71
N GLN A 21 -30.90 -16.44 3.69
CA GLN A 21 -32.25 -15.93 3.93
C GLN A 21 -32.27 -14.68 4.85
N ARG A 22 -32.18 -13.48 4.24
CA ARG A 22 -32.85 -12.21 4.67
C ARG A 22 -32.48 -11.12 3.66
N ALA A 23 -33.38 -10.78 2.75
CA ALA A 23 -34.41 -9.73 2.83
C ALA A 23 -33.99 -8.50 2.00
N PRO A 24 -34.81 -8.06 1.02
CA PRO A 24 -34.52 -6.92 0.16
C PRO A 24 -34.97 -5.60 0.82
N ASN A 25 -34.42 -4.50 0.30
CA ASN A 25 -34.80 -3.09 0.52
C ASN A 25 -34.10 -2.37 1.68
N ASN A 26 -33.00 -1.68 1.37
CA ASN A 26 -32.76 -0.38 1.99
C ASN A 26 -32.09 0.58 1.00
N LEU A 27 -32.77 1.71 0.82
CA LEU A 27 -32.46 2.80 -0.10
C LEU A 27 -31.11 3.44 0.23
N TYR A 28 -30.22 3.49 -0.75
CA TYR A 28 -29.01 4.30 -0.71
C TYR A 28 -29.40 5.78 -0.81
N LYS A 29 -29.30 6.50 0.31
CA LYS A 29 -29.29 7.97 0.31
C LYS A 29 -27.86 8.43 0.01
N LEU A 30 -27.63 8.78 -1.25
CA LEU A 30 -26.44 9.52 -1.69
C LEU A 30 -26.32 10.81 -0.86
N ARG A 31 -25.20 10.98 -0.17
CA ARG A 31 -24.80 12.28 0.40
C ARG A 31 -23.54 12.71 -0.34
N VAL A 32 -23.74 13.66 -1.25
CA VAL A 32 -22.68 14.51 -1.82
C VAL A 32 -22.08 15.31 -0.67
N LEU A 33 -20.77 15.24 -0.48
CA LEU A 33 -20.01 16.19 0.33
C LEU A 33 -19.00 16.84 -0.60
N ASP A 34 -19.38 18.00 -1.10
CA ASP A 34 -18.51 18.91 -1.84
C ASP A 34 -17.54 19.61 -0.86
N ASN A 35 -16.26 19.51 -1.23
CA ASN A 35 -15.14 20.46 -1.16
C ASN A 35 -15.22 21.77 -0.34
N ASP A 36 -14.02 22.17 0.07
CA ASP A 36 -13.53 23.53 0.33
C ASP A 36 -13.65 24.11 1.75
N THR A 37 -12.60 23.86 2.55
CA THR A 37 -12.23 24.73 3.68
C THR A 37 -11.00 25.56 3.34
N PRO A 38 -11.12 26.90 3.29
CA PRO A 38 -10.02 27.77 3.63
C PRO A 38 -10.32 28.61 4.89
N VAL A 39 -9.32 28.57 5.79
CA VAL A 39 -8.72 29.69 6.50
C VAL A 39 -9.62 30.58 7.39
N GLN A 40 -9.39 30.37 8.69
CA GLN A 40 -9.30 31.31 9.81
C GLN A 40 -9.84 32.75 9.63
N ALA A 41 -10.78 33.04 10.54
CA ALA A 41 -11.33 34.34 10.84
C ALA A 41 -10.27 35.37 11.28
N ALA A 42 -10.36 36.57 10.71
CA ALA A 42 -9.89 37.80 11.31
C ALA A 42 -10.88 38.95 10.99
N THR A 43 -11.13 39.75 12.02
CA THR A 43 -12.11 40.83 12.23
C THR A 43 -12.13 41.99 11.22
N PRO A 44 -13.26 42.73 11.10
CA PRO A 44 -13.26 44.12 10.67
C PRO A 44 -13.72 45.08 11.78
N PHE A 45 -12.89 46.07 12.14
CA PHE A 45 -13.35 47.27 12.87
C PHE A 45 -12.62 48.53 12.38
N LEU A 46 -13.39 49.33 11.64
CA LEU A 46 -13.37 50.80 11.50
C LEU A 46 -12.08 51.54 11.09
N GLN A 47 -12.11 52.06 9.85
CA GLN A 47 -11.32 53.21 9.40
C GLN A 47 -11.66 54.46 10.24
N LYS A 48 -10.63 55.15 10.75
CA LYS A 48 -10.72 56.55 11.13
C LYS A 48 -9.57 57.35 10.51
N SER A 49 -9.95 58.51 10.01
CA SER A 49 -9.28 59.42 9.09
C SER A 49 -8.05 60.15 9.63
N TYR A 50 -7.16 60.43 8.68
CA TYR A 50 -5.91 61.19 8.70
C TYR A 50 -5.90 62.51 9.48
N ARG A 51 -4.82 62.73 10.25
CA ARG A 51 -4.18 64.05 10.42
C ARG A 51 -2.67 63.87 10.44
N TYR A 52 -2.01 64.43 9.44
CA TYR A 52 -0.56 64.51 9.32
C TYR A 52 -0.03 65.56 10.29
N ASN A 53 0.89 65.19 11.17
CA ASN A 53 1.72 66.15 11.89
C ASN A 53 3.19 65.85 11.54
N LEU A 54 3.82 66.89 11.00
CA LEU A 54 5.21 66.94 10.61
C LEU A 54 6.08 66.97 11.87
N ALA A 55 6.90 65.94 12.10
CA ALA A 55 8.01 66.01 13.04
C ALA A 55 9.17 65.16 12.52
N MET A 56 10.18 65.88 12.05
CA MET A 56 11.50 65.44 11.66
C MET A 56 12.23 64.84 12.87
N GLN A 57 12.80 63.62 12.75
CA GLN A 57 13.99 63.22 13.51
C GLN A 57 14.64 61.94 12.98
N PHE A 58 15.96 62.02 12.87
CA PHE A 58 16.93 61.04 12.40
C PHE A 58 16.90 59.74 13.22
N SER A 59 17.24 58.57 12.62
CA SER A 59 18.23 57.60 13.16
C SER A 59 18.02 56.15 12.67
N THR A 60 19.16 55.50 12.35
CA THR A 60 19.44 54.07 12.11
C THR A 60 19.06 53.42 10.78
N PHE A 61 20.09 53.21 9.94
CA PHE A 61 20.09 52.26 8.83
C PHE A 61 19.91 50.83 9.39
N ASN A 62 18.73 50.25 9.20
CA ASN A 62 18.46 48.85 9.54
C ASN A 62 18.89 47.96 8.37
N LEU A 63 20.03 47.27 8.53
CA LEU A 63 20.45 46.17 7.65
C LEU A 63 19.59 44.94 7.96
N PHE A 64 18.44 44.83 7.30
CA PHE A 64 17.63 43.61 7.29
C PHE A 64 18.32 42.57 6.39
N VAL A 65 19.21 41.77 6.96
CA VAL A 65 19.73 40.58 6.27
C VAL A 65 18.64 39.51 6.33
N LEU A 66 17.85 39.38 5.25
CA LEU A 66 16.99 38.21 5.04
C LEU A 66 17.88 36.99 4.79
N THR A 67 18.16 36.21 5.83
CA THR A 67 18.72 34.86 5.68
C THR A 67 17.60 33.94 5.19
N LEU A 68 17.55 33.73 3.86
CA LEU A 68 16.72 32.70 3.26
C LEU A 68 17.32 31.33 3.60
N ALA A 69 16.98 30.78 4.75
CA ALA A 69 17.24 29.38 5.06
C ALA A 69 16.35 28.52 4.15
N GLY A 70 16.87 28.15 2.98
CA GLY A 70 16.24 27.17 2.12
C GLY A 70 16.15 25.85 2.88
N ALA A 71 14.93 25.36 3.12
CA ALA A 71 14.72 24.01 3.61
C ALA A 71 15.22 23.05 2.53
N ILE A 72 16.42 22.52 2.72
CA ILE A 72 16.94 21.43 1.90
C ILE A 72 16.13 20.20 2.30
N SER A 73 15.08 19.88 1.55
CA SER A 73 14.38 18.60 1.69
C SER A 73 15.35 17.50 1.26
N SER A 74 16.02 16.87 2.22
CA SER A 74 16.71 15.62 1.97
C SER A 74 15.65 14.61 1.53
N ALA A 75 15.67 14.22 0.25
CA ALA A 75 14.90 13.07 -0.19
C ALA A 75 15.49 11.86 0.52
N ASP A 76 14.87 11.45 1.63
CA ASP A 76 15.22 10.20 2.29
C ASP A 76 15.04 9.08 1.28
N ALA A 77 16.14 8.36 1.00
CA ALA A 77 16.08 7.10 0.28
C ALA A 77 15.20 6.15 1.09
N LEU A 78 13.97 5.94 0.61
CA LEU A 78 13.03 5.06 1.28
C LEU A 78 13.54 3.62 1.12
N GLY A 79 13.95 3.01 2.22
CA GLY A 79 14.43 1.63 2.27
C GLY A 79 13.32 0.58 2.39
N ILE A 80 13.65 -0.56 3.01
CA ILE A 80 12.65 -1.57 3.36
C ILE A 80 11.54 -0.92 4.19
N ASN A 81 10.28 -1.16 3.84
CA ASN A 81 9.14 -0.51 4.47
C ASN A 81 7.86 -1.35 4.36
N CYS A 82 6.85 -1.02 5.18
CA CYS A 82 5.53 -1.66 5.17
C CYS A 82 4.43 -0.79 4.53
N ARG A 83 4.79 0.09 3.58
CA ARG A 83 3.81 0.93 2.88
C ARG A 83 3.08 0.11 1.82
N GLY A 84 1.83 0.46 1.58
CA GLY A 84 0.96 -0.17 0.59
C GLY A 84 -0.39 0.51 0.51
N SER A 85 -1.32 -0.10 -0.21
CA SER A 85 -2.71 0.33 -0.31
C SER A 85 -3.39 0.43 1.06
N ALA A 86 -4.40 1.27 1.19
CA ALA A 86 -5.27 1.30 2.37
C ALA A 86 -5.97 -0.04 2.65
N LYS A 87 -6.08 -0.91 1.62
CA LYS A 87 -6.59 -2.28 1.74
C LYS A 87 -5.58 -3.27 2.35
N CYS A 88 -4.35 -2.83 2.63
CA CYS A 88 -3.32 -3.57 3.35
C CYS A 88 -3.49 -3.51 4.87
N SER A 89 -4.72 -3.69 5.38
CA SER A 89 -5.02 -3.74 6.81
C SER A 89 -5.68 -5.05 7.19
N GLY A 90 -5.47 -5.51 8.43
CA GLY A 90 -6.03 -6.78 8.93
C GLY A 90 -7.56 -6.85 8.92
N LEU A 91 -8.25 -5.71 8.67
CA LEU A 91 -9.70 -5.68 8.47
C LEU A 91 -10.13 -6.32 7.14
N TRP A 92 -9.23 -6.36 6.15
CA TRP A 92 -9.56 -6.73 4.77
C TRP A 92 -8.85 -7.99 4.28
N GLY A 93 -7.98 -8.61 5.08
CA GLY A 93 -7.19 -9.74 4.63
C GLY A 93 -6.63 -10.61 5.76
N PRO A 94 -6.07 -11.79 5.42
CA PRO A 94 -5.45 -12.69 6.40
C PRO A 94 -4.32 -12.01 7.17
N GLY A 95 -4.13 -12.35 8.46
CA GLY A 95 -3.17 -11.67 9.33
C GLY A 95 -1.67 -11.83 8.98
N ASP A 96 -1.29 -12.69 8.02
CA ASP A 96 0.11 -12.90 7.61
C ASP A 96 0.26 -13.19 6.10
N VAL A 97 -0.30 -12.30 5.29
CA VAL A 97 -0.21 -12.36 3.81
C VAL A 97 1.23 -12.26 3.33
N ALA A 98 2.05 -11.41 3.94
CA ALA A 98 3.45 -11.21 3.51
C ALA A 98 4.24 -12.52 3.61
N ARG A 99 4.08 -13.28 4.71
CA ARG A 99 4.67 -14.61 4.85
C ARG A 99 4.15 -15.58 3.79
N SER A 100 2.85 -15.54 3.51
CA SER A 100 2.24 -16.41 2.50
C SER A 100 2.81 -16.15 1.10
N LEU A 101 3.00 -14.88 0.72
CA LEU A 101 3.65 -14.48 -0.52
C LEU A 101 5.12 -14.91 -0.58
N THR A 102 5.88 -14.66 0.50
CA THR A 102 7.28 -15.11 0.58
C THR A 102 7.40 -16.63 0.44
N ASN A 103 6.52 -17.40 1.08
CA ASN A 103 6.49 -18.85 0.96
C ASN A 103 6.18 -19.30 -0.48
N ALA A 104 5.27 -18.63 -1.17
CA ALA A 104 5.02 -18.91 -2.59
C ALA A 104 6.26 -18.60 -3.43
N ILE A 105 6.85 -17.41 -3.26
CA ILE A 105 8.05 -16.97 -3.95
C ILE A 105 9.23 -17.92 -3.76
N ASN A 106 9.37 -18.54 -2.59
CA ASN A 106 10.43 -19.53 -2.36
C ASN A 106 10.38 -20.74 -3.31
N ASN A 107 9.25 -20.95 -3.99
CA ASN A 107 9.02 -22.03 -4.94
C ASN A 107 9.01 -21.58 -6.42
N ILE A 108 9.40 -20.34 -6.74
CA ILE A 108 9.49 -19.88 -8.14
C ILE A 108 10.68 -20.50 -8.86
N ASP A 109 10.60 -20.55 -10.20
CA ASP A 109 11.75 -20.85 -11.04
C ASP A 109 12.80 -19.72 -10.92
N GLU A 110 13.99 -20.08 -10.44
CA GLU A 110 15.12 -19.17 -10.24
C GLU A 110 15.68 -18.58 -11.53
N ASN A 111 15.45 -19.24 -12.67
CA ASN A 111 15.99 -18.85 -13.98
C ASN A 111 14.97 -18.12 -14.85
N ARG A 112 13.68 -18.14 -14.50
CA ARG A 112 12.65 -17.34 -15.19
C ARG A 112 12.90 -15.84 -14.96
N TRP A 113 12.80 -15.08 -16.04
CA TRP A 113 12.76 -13.62 -15.97
C TRP A 113 11.33 -13.15 -15.66
N TYR A 114 11.19 -12.29 -14.67
CA TYR A 114 9.92 -11.64 -14.31
C TYR A 114 10.02 -10.17 -14.64
N TYR A 115 9.04 -9.64 -15.37
CA TYR A 115 9.02 -8.26 -15.81
C TYR A 115 8.52 -7.31 -14.72
N ASN A 116 8.82 -6.03 -14.89
CA ASN A 116 8.27 -4.97 -14.05
C ASN A 116 6.73 -4.93 -14.17
N GLY A 117 6.05 -4.93 -13.02
CA GLY A 117 4.59 -4.97 -12.92
C GLY A 117 3.96 -6.37 -13.11
N GLU A 118 4.74 -7.38 -13.48
CA GLU A 118 4.24 -8.76 -13.57
C GLU A 118 3.94 -9.30 -12.17
N HIS A 119 2.74 -9.88 -11.99
CA HIS A 119 2.41 -10.61 -10.77
C HIS A 119 3.22 -11.90 -10.70
N ILE A 120 4.00 -12.08 -9.63
CA ILE A 120 4.84 -13.26 -9.38
C ILE A 120 4.04 -14.28 -8.56
N ALA A 121 3.34 -13.81 -7.55
CA ALA A 121 2.48 -14.63 -6.69
C ALA A 121 1.36 -13.76 -6.13
N CYS A 122 0.20 -14.36 -5.87
CA CYS A 122 -0.94 -13.67 -5.28
C CYS A 122 -1.63 -14.51 -4.20
N VAL A 123 -2.09 -13.83 -3.15
CA VAL A 123 -3.01 -14.33 -2.13
C VAL A 123 -4.37 -13.69 -2.39
N GLY A 124 -5.35 -14.50 -2.81
CA GLY A 124 -6.70 -14.03 -3.09
C GLY A 124 -7.43 -13.58 -1.82
N ASN A 125 -8.14 -12.46 -1.89
CA ASN A 125 -8.96 -12.00 -0.78
C ASN A 125 -10.33 -12.72 -0.78
N GLN A 126 -10.58 -13.55 0.23
CA GLN A 126 -11.85 -14.29 0.38
C GLN A 126 -13.06 -13.38 0.65
N ALA A 127 -12.86 -12.09 0.95
CA ALA A 127 -13.91 -11.14 1.33
C ALA A 127 -14.79 -10.62 0.16
N GLY A 128 -14.81 -11.29 -1.00
CA GLY A 128 -15.87 -11.12 -2.02
C GLY A 128 -15.73 -9.95 -3.01
N ASN A 129 -14.68 -9.11 -2.91
CA ASN A 129 -14.48 -7.95 -3.79
C ASN A 129 -13.61 -8.23 -5.04
N GLY A 130 -13.23 -9.48 -5.29
CA GLY A 130 -12.43 -9.90 -6.47
C GLY A 130 -10.94 -9.57 -6.43
N GLY A 131 -10.48 -8.71 -5.53
CA GLY A 131 -9.06 -8.35 -5.40
C GLY A 131 -8.21 -9.34 -4.58
N GLY A 132 -6.92 -9.05 -4.47
CA GLY A 132 -5.97 -9.87 -3.75
C GLY A 132 -4.67 -9.14 -3.45
N TYR A 133 -3.78 -9.78 -2.72
CA TYR A 133 -2.46 -9.25 -2.41
C TYR A 133 -1.44 -9.95 -3.30
N CYS A 134 -0.68 -9.19 -4.07
CA CYS A 134 0.28 -9.74 -5.02
C CYS A 134 1.69 -9.23 -4.77
N ALA A 135 2.65 -10.06 -5.13
CA ALA A 135 4.04 -9.71 -5.23
C ALA A 135 4.39 -9.38 -6.68
N PHE A 136 5.07 -8.26 -6.90
CA PHE A 136 5.52 -7.81 -8.23
C PHE A 136 6.71 -6.87 -8.11
N LEU A 137 7.46 -6.71 -9.20
CA LEU A 137 8.56 -5.75 -9.30
C LEU A 137 8.04 -4.36 -9.69
N GLN A 138 8.63 -3.31 -9.14
CA GLN A 138 8.36 -1.92 -9.55
C GLN A 138 9.66 -1.14 -9.71
N ASN A 139 9.66 -0.15 -10.59
CA ASN A 139 10.81 0.69 -10.91
C ASN A 139 12.04 -0.13 -11.35
N THR A 140 11.83 -1.28 -12.01
CA THR A 140 12.91 -2.15 -12.51
C THR A 140 12.77 -2.43 -14.01
N GLY A 141 13.81 -3.02 -14.62
CA GLY A 141 13.72 -3.64 -15.95
C GLY A 141 13.22 -5.10 -15.93
N GLY A 142 12.79 -5.59 -14.77
CA GLY A 142 12.60 -7.01 -14.46
C GLY A 142 13.78 -7.60 -13.70
N ALA A 143 13.67 -8.88 -13.34
CA ALA A 143 14.70 -9.62 -12.63
C ALA A 143 14.57 -11.14 -12.82
N PRO A 144 15.67 -11.89 -12.68
CA PRO A 144 15.59 -13.35 -12.60
C PRO A 144 15.00 -13.77 -11.24
N GLY A 145 14.28 -14.89 -11.22
CA GLY A 145 13.62 -15.42 -10.02
C GLY A 145 14.56 -15.58 -8.82
N ARG A 146 15.83 -15.94 -9.04
CA ARG A 146 16.83 -16.04 -7.97
C ARG A 146 17.01 -14.75 -7.15
N ASN A 147 16.96 -13.59 -7.80
CA ASN A 147 17.13 -12.30 -7.12
C ASN A 147 15.87 -11.98 -6.31
N ILE A 148 14.69 -12.23 -6.89
CA ILE A 148 13.39 -12.01 -6.23
C ILE A 148 13.29 -12.88 -4.97
N LYS A 149 13.64 -14.16 -5.08
CA LYS A 149 13.67 -15.10 -3.95
C LYS A 149 14.65 -14.65 -2.86
N GLY A 150 15.82 -14.16 -3.25
CA GLY A 150 16.81 -13.59 -2.34
C GLY A 150 16.31 -12.36 -1.57
N LEU A 151 15.33 -11.61 -2.09
CA LEU A 151 14.81 -10.39 -1.46
C LEU A 151 13.54 -10.61 -0.62
N ALA A 152 12.71 -11.57 -1.02
CA ALA A 152 11.35 -11.77 -0.50
C ALA A 152 11.25 -11.93 1.03
N HIS A 153 12.29 -12.45 1.69
CA HIS A 153 12.32 -12.67 3.13
C HIS A 153 12.42 -11.36 3.94
N PHE A 154 13.06 -10.33 3.40
CA PHE A 154 13.26 -9.06 4.11
C PHE A 154 11.95 -8.35 4.45
N ILE A 155 10.89 -8.51 3.65
CA ILE A 155 9.59 -7.85 3.90
C ILE A 155 8.94 -8.35 5.22
N PRO A 156 8.66 -9.65 5.40
CA PRO A 156 8.10 -10.13 6.66
C PRO A 156 9.09 -10.04 7.83
N GLU A 157 10.40 -10.15 7.61
CA GLU A 157 11.41 -10.00 8.66
C GLU A 157 11.52 -8.56 9.18
N HIS A 158 11.25 -7.57 8.33
CA HIS A 158 11.10 -6.18 8.75
C HIS A 158 9.82 -5.92 9.58
N GLY A 159 8.94 -6.91 9.70
CA GLY A 159 7.70 -6.83 10.49
C GLY A 159 6.44 -6.55 9.67
N CYS A 160 6.54 -6.49 8.34
CA CYS A 160 5.39 -6.26 7.48
C CYS A 160 4.50 -7.51 7.44
N LYS A 161 3.25 -7.39 7.88
CA LYS A 161 2.29 -8.51 7.92
C LYS A 161 1.54 -8.73 6.61
N MET A 162 1.33 -7.66 5.85
CA MET A 162 0.45 -7.66 4.68
C MET A 162 1.17 -7.17 3.44
N CYS A 163 1.57 -5.90 3.47
CA CYS A 163 2.18 -5.20 2.35
C CYS A 163 3.48 -4.54 2.77
N GLY A 164 4.33 -4.30 1.79
CA GLY A 164 5.63 -3.70 1.99
C GLY A 164 6.48 -3.77 0.73
N SER A 165 7.67 -3.19 0.80
CA SER A 165 8.64 -3.23 -0.29
C SER A 165 10.05 -3.35 0.25
N VAL A 166 10.91 -4.01 -0.53
CA VAL A 166 12.35 -4.09 -0.31
C VAL A 166 13.07 -3.55 -1.55
N PRO A 167 14.09 -2.67 -1.40
CA PRO A 167 14.90 -2.21 -2.52
C PRO A 167 15.54 -3.38 -3.26
N TYR A 168 15.52 -3.35 -4.58
CA TYR A 168 15.98 -4.45 -5.41
C TYR A 168 17.49 -4.74 -5.26
N PHE A 169 18.27 -3.68 -5.04
CA PHE A 169 19.72 -3.77 -4.89
C PHE A 169 20.15 -3.83 -3.41
N TYR A 170 19.23 -4.13 -2.48
CA TYR A 170 19.56 -4.26 -1.07
C TYR A 170 20.52 -5.45 -0.84
N PRO A 171 21.56 -5.31 0.03
CA PRO A 171 21.86 -4.17 0.90
C PRO A 171 22.78 -3.10 0.27
N SER A 172 23.23 -3.27 -0.97
CA SER A 172 24.16 -2.34 -1.63
C SER A 172 23.53 -0.98 -1.94
N ASP A 173 22.22 -0.93 -2.14
CA ASP A 173 21.44 0.29 -2.27
C ASP A 173 20.10 0.14 -1.53
N ASN A 174 19.75 1.15 -0.74
CA ASN A 174 18.59 1.17 0.15
C ASN A 174 17.52 2.16 -0.33
N ASN A 175 17.41 2.42 -1.63
CA ASN A 175 16.40 3.29 -2.20
C ASN A 175 15.44 2.52 -3.12
N VAL A 176 14.18 2.38 -2.71
CA VAL A 176 13.15 1.70 -3.52
C VAL A 176 12.84 2.42 -4.84
N ALA A 177 13.20 3.71 -4.98
CA ALA A 177 13.06 4.44 -6.25
C ALA A 177 13.98 3.87 -7.36
N ASN A 178 15.05 3.17 -7.00
CA ASN A 178 15.97 2.52 -7.93
C ASN A 178 15.54 1.10 -8.32
N GLY A 179 14.40 0.65 -7.80
CA GLY A 179 13.86 -0.68 -8.03
C GLY A 179 13.44 -1.35 -6.73
N GLN A 180 12.33 -2.09 -6.76
CA GLN A 180 11.78 -2.74 -5.57
C GLN A 180 11.03 -4.03 -5.91
N LEU A 181 11.11 -5.00 -4.99
CA LEU A 181 10.09 -6.05 -4.88
C LEU A 181 9.01 -5.55 -3.92
N THR A 182 7.76 -5.61 -4.35
CA THR A 182 6.62 -5.04 -3.64
C THR A 182 5.55 -6.07 -3.42
N TYR A 183 5.05 -6.14 -2.18
CA TYR A 183 3.80 -6.81 -1.83
C TYR A 183 2.74 -5.74 -1.64
N ASN A 184 1.67 -5.78 -2.44
CA ASN A 184 0.59 -4.80 -2.34
C ASN A 184 -0.76 -5.42 -2.74
N TYR A 185 -1.84 -4.75 -2.33
CA TYR A 185 -3.18 -5.09 -2.80
C TYR A 185 -3.36 -4.65 -4.27
N VAL A 186 -4.00 -5.52 -5.07
CA VAL A 186 -4.42 -5.28 -6.45
C VAL A 186 -5.88 -5.69 -6.64
N ASP A 187 -6.61 -4.99 -7.50
CA ASP A 187 -8.02 -5.31 -7.78
C ASP A 187 -8.19 -6.53 -8.70
N ASN A 188 -7.19 -6.88 -9.51
CA ASN A 188 -7.21 -8.03 -10.42
C ASN A 188 -5.99 -8.94 -10.23
N PRO A 189 -5.96 -9.76 -9.17
CA PRO A 189 -4.86 -10.69 -8.91
C PRO A 189 -4.87 -11.85 -9.90
N CYS A 190 -3.72 -12.50 -10.11
CA CYS A 190 -3.66 -13.73 -10.92
C CYS A 190 -4.39 -14.93 -10.26
N ASN A 191 -4.78 -14.76 -8.99
CA ASN A 191 -5.53 -15.73 -8.22
C ASN A 191 -6.48 -15.05 -7.23
N VAL A 192 -7.75 -15.44 -7.24
CA VAL A 192 -8.81 -14.85 -6.40
C VAL A 192 -9.11 -15.66 -5.14
N ALA A 193 -8.54 -16.87 -5.00
CA ALA A 193 -8.69 -17.66 -3.79
C ALA A 193 -7.44 -18.45 -3.38
N GLY A 194 -7.03 -18.32 -2.11
CA GLY A 194 -5.80 -18.93 -1.61
C GLY A 194 -4.52 -18.29 -2.16
N THR A 195 -3.39 -18.95 -1.94
CA THR A 195 -2.06 -18.48 -2.38
C THR A 195 -1.60 -19.26 -3.62
N LYS A 196 -1.17 -18.58 -4.68
CA LYS A 196 -0.71 -19.21 -5.92
C LYS A 196 0.39 -18.41 -6.62
N LEU A 197 1.28 -19.11 -7.31
CA LEU A 197 2.21 -18.52 -8.27
C LEU A 197 1.49 -18.08 -9.54
N CYS A 198 2.04 -17.04 -10.16
CA CYS A 198 1.84 -16.66 -11.54
C CYS A 198 3.21 -16.73 -12.26
#